data_AF-R7PU13-F1
#
_entry.id   AF-R7PU13-F1
#
_cell.length_a   1.000
_cell.length_b   1.000
_cell.length_c   1.000
_cell.angle_alpha   90.00
_cell.angle_beta   90.00
_cell.angle_gamma   90.00
#
_symmetry.space_group_name_H-M   'P 1'
#
loop_
_entity.id
_entity.type
_entity.pdbx_description
1 polymer ?
#
loop_
_entity_poly.entity_id
_entity_poly.type
_entity_poly.pdbx_seq_one_letter_code
_entity_poly.pdbx_strand_id
1 'polypeptide(L)'
;MILIPLIQKTITSSLLSDFIEELNTEEIIEFNNYSISVYPNSFAYFKMFTPFLKIFSENMSEDINLPINISSMDNAFEDGKGHYEMIAENGKNKVVLRFNIDSFRNHYTLSDLTKMDLTYYGVLVGETEEYLLDISNELNPNDNAPNEDIANNIKDLEEKNKCKTKLKVYDVILAGIIHG
;
A
#
# COMPACT_ATOMS: atom_id res chain seq x y z
N MET A 1 -10.16 -11.42 -38.89
CA MET A 1 -10.38 -10.31 -37.95
C MET A 1 -9.70 -10.63 -36.61
N ILE A 2 -8.36 -10.73 -36.59
CA ILE A 2 -7.53 -11.05 -35.40
C ILE A 2 -6.26 -10.15 -35.36
N LEU A 3 -6.02 -9.33 -36.38
CA LEU A 3 -4.75 -8.61 -36.58
C LEU A 3 -4.59 -7.37 -35.67
N ILE A 4 -5.67 -6.62 -35.42
CA ILE A 4 -5.64 -5.38 -34.62
C ILE A 4 -5.31 -5.65 -33.13
N PRO A 5 -5.92 -6.65 -32.46
CA PRO A 5 -5.56 -6.98 -31.08
C PRO A 5 -4.09 -7.43 -30.93
N LEU A 6 -3.56 -8.12 -31.93
CA LEU A 6 -2.18 -8.62 -31.91
C LEU A 6 -1.19 -7.46 -32.07
N ILE A 7 -1.45 -6.53 -32.99
CA ILE A 7 -0.63 -5.32 -33.18
C ILE A 7 -0.65 -4.45 -31.93
N GLN A 8 -1.81 -4.23 -31.31
CA GLN A 8 -1.91 -3.47 -30.06
C GLN A 8 -1.14 -4.15 -28.92
N LYS A 9 -1.24 -5.48 -28.79
CA LYS A 9 -0.50 -6.24 -27.77
C LYS A 9 1.01 -6.17 -27.99
N THR A 10 1.46 -6.30 -29.25
CA THR A 10 2.88 -6.22 -29.61
C THR A 10 3.44 -4.81 -29.42
N ILE A 11 2.70 -3.76 -29.78
CA ILE A 11 3.12 -2.36 -29.52
C ILE A 11 3.17 -2.08 -28.02
N THR A 12 2.20 -2.59 -27.25
CA THR A 12 2.19 -2.40 -25.79
C THR A 12 3.34 -3.15 -25.13
N SER A 13 3.63 -4.38 -25.57
CA SER A 13 4.75 -5.14 -25.01
C SER A 13 6.09 -4.57 -25.44
N SER A 14 6.25 -4.11 -26.69
CA SER A 14 7.49 -3.47 -27.13
C SER A 14 7.70 -2.16 -26.40
N LEU A 15 6.68 -1.30 -26.27
CA LEU A 15 6.79 -0.07 -25.47
C LEU A 15 7.07 -0.34 -24.00
N LEU A 16 6.53 -1.43 -23.43
CA LEU A 16 6.84 -1.83 -22.06
C LEU A 16 8.27 -2.34 -21.95
N SER A 17 8.73 -3.17 -22.88
CA SER A 17 10.11 -3.65 -22.94
C SER A 17 11.09 -2.50 -23.17
N ASP A 18 10.80 -1.60 -24.11
CA ASP A 18 11.58 -0.40 -24.41
C ASP A 18 11.58 0.52 -23.19
N PHE A 19 10.44 0.74 -22.52
CA PHE A 19 10.38 1.47 -21.25
C PHE A 19 11.32 0.82 -20.24
N ILE A 20 11.15 -0.48 -19.93
CA ILE A 20 12.00 -1.25 -19.00
C ILE A 20 13.49 -1.21 -19.38
N GLU A 21 13.83 -1.28 -20.66
CA GLU A 21 15.22 -1.20 -21.16
C GLU A 21 15.79 0.22 -21.05
N GLU A 22 14.94 1.23 -21.19
CA GLU A 22 15.26 2.65 -21.03
C GLU A 22 15.26 3.10 -19.56
N LEU A 23 14.66 2.29 -18.65
CA LEU A 23 14.80 2.41 -17.18
C LEU A 23 16.20 2.03 -16.66
N ASN A 24 17.22 1.93 -17.54
CA ASN A 24 18.62 1.71 -17.19
C ASN A 24 19.27 2.93 -16.50
N THR A 25 18.63 3.39 -15.44
CA THR A 25 19.04 4.50 -14.60
C THR A 25 18.91 4.03 -13.16
N GLU A 26 19.94 4.24 -12.35
CA GLU A 26 20.06 3.83 -10.93
C GLU A 26 18.89 4.28 -10.01
N GLU A 27 17.91 5.01 -10.55
CA GLU A 27 16.73 5.58 -9.88
C GLU A 27 15.56 4.59 -9.71
N ILE A 28 15.44 3.55 -10.55
CA ILE A 28 14.32 2.59 -10.49
C ILE A 28 14.80 1.26 -9.93
N ILE A 29 14.12 0.83 -8.87
CA ILE A 29 14.44 -0.39 -8.14
C ILE A 29 13.41 -1.47 -8.45
N GLU A 30 13.92 -2.65 -8.82
CA GLU A 30 13.13 -3.87 -8.98
C GLU A 30 12.96 -4.57 -7.61
N PHE A 31 11.71 -4.87 -7.26
CA PHE A 31 11.32 -5.64 -6.10
C PHE A 31 10.76 -6.98 -6.54
N ASN A 32 11.66 -7.95 -6.68
CA ASN A 32 11.36 -9.32 -7.05
C ASN A 32 11.34 -10.24 -5.81
N ASN A 33 10.36 -11.14 -5.72
CA ASN A 33 10.11 -12.04 -4.59
C ASN A 33 9.86 -11.31 -3.26
N TYR A 34 9.15 -10.17 -3.31
CA TYR A 34 8.70 -9.45 -2.12
C TYR A 34 7.25 -9.84 -1.80
N SER A 35 7.00 -10.24 -0.56
CA SER A 35 5.64 -10.35 -0.03
C SER A 35 5.12 -8.97 0.33
N ILE A 36 3.89 -8.68 -0.08
CA ILE A 36 3.21 -7.44 0.25
C ILE A 36 2.25 -7.68 1.41
N SER A 37 2.33 -6.82 2.42
CA SER A 37 1.46 -6.85 3.59
C SER A 37 1.05 -5.45 3.99
N VAL A 38 0.00 -5.36 4.78
CA VAL A 38 -0.58 -4.08 5.19
C VAL A 38 -0.26 -3.86 6.65
N TYR A 39 0.20 -2.66 6.98
CA TYR A 39 0.43 -2.31 8.37
C TYR A 39 -0.91 -2.22 9.12
N PRO A 40 -1.10 -2.92 10.26
CA PRO A 40 -2.34 -2.85 11.03
C PRO A 40 -2.69 -1.39 11.39
N ASN A 41 -3.97 -1.04 11.35
CA ASN A 41 -4.43 0.31 11.68
C ASN A 41 -3.88 1.43 10.78
N SER A 42 -3.37 1.12 9.58
CA SER A 42 -2.98 2.11 8.56
C SER A 42 -4.16 2.54 7.69
N PHE A 43 -4.00 3.62 6.91
CA PHE A 43 -4.99 3.98 5.88
C PHE A 43 -5.19 2.87 4.84
N ALA A 44 -4.11 2.20 4.43
CA ALA A 44 -4.19 1.06 3.51
C ALA A 44 -5.03 -0.08 4.12
N TYR A 45 -4.88 -0.32 5.43
CA TYR A 45 -5.70 -1.29 6.16
C TYR A 45 -7.17 -0.91 6.09
N PHE A 46 -7.53 0.32 6.47
CA PHE A 46 -8.93 0.73 6.41
C PHE A 46 -9.49 0.70 4.99
N LYS A 47 -8.75 1.17 3.99
CA LYS A 47 -9.18 1.16 2.59
C LYS A 47 -9.49 -0.25 2.08
N MET A 48 -8.77 -1.28 2.54
CA MET A 48 -9.09 -2.68 2.21
C MET A 48 -10.46 -3.14 2.75
N PHE A 49 -10.88 -2.62 3.90
CA PHE A 49 -12.12 -3.05 4.57
C PHE A 49 -13.33 -2.16 4.29
N THR A 50 -13.13 -0.90 3.87
CA THR A 50 -14.22 0.05 3.64
C THR A 50 -15.35 -0.49 2.76
N PRO A 51 -15.09 -1.21 1.66
CA PRO A 51 -16.16 -1.79 0.85
C PRO A 51 -17.05 -2.78 1.63
N PHE A 52 -16.46 -3.58 2.51
CA PHE A 52 -17.21 -4.52 3.35
C PHE A 52 -17.97 -3.82 4.47
N LEU A 53 -17.37 -2.80 5.09
CA LEU A 53 -18.03 -1.96 6.11
C LEU A 53 -19.23 -1.24 5.52
N LYS A 54 -19.14 -0.79 4.26
CA LYS A 54 -20.25 -0.15 3.55
C LYS A 54 -21.43 -1.11 3.39
N ILE A 55 -21.18 -2.32 2.86
CA ILE A 55 -22.21 -3.37 2.76
C ILE A 55 -22.84 -3.63 4.12
N PHE A 56 -22.02 -3.80 5.17
CA PHE A 56 -22.53 -4.05 6.51
C PHE A 56 -23.41 -2.90 7.02
N SER A 57 -22.98 -1.65 6.83
CA SER A 57 -23.74 -0.47 7.25
C SER A 57 -25.06 -0.31 6.50
N GLU A 58 -25.11 -0.68 5.22
CA GLU A 58 -26.33 -0.63 4.40
C GLU A 58 -27.33 -1.74 4.75
N ASN A 59 -26.85 -2.87 5.28
CA ASN A 59 -27.68 -4.02 5.66
C ASN A 59 -28.03 -4.05 7.15
N MET A 60 -27.61 -3.04 7.93
CA MET A 60 -28.02 -2.87 9.32
C MET A 60 -29.49 -2.46 9.40
N SER A 61 -30.20 -2.96 10.41
CA SER A 61 -31.53 -2.44 10.76
C SER A 61 -31.43 -0.96 11.14
N GLU A 62 -32.45 -0.16 10.80
CA GLU A 62 -32.49 1.30 11.09
C GLU A 62 -32.25 1.63 12.58
N ASP A 63 -32.45 0.67 13.47
CA ASP A 63 -32.24 0.79 14.91
C ASP A 63 -30.76 0.80 15.34
N ILE A 64 -29.84 0.41 14.45
CA ILE A 64 -28.39 0.41 14.72
C ILE A 64 -27.74 1.59 13.99
N ASN A 65 -27.65 2.72 14.67
CA ASN A 65 -27.01 3.91 14.13
C ASN A 65 -25.49 3.85 14.38
N LEU A 66 -24.70 3.67 13.31
CA LEU A 66 -23.25 3.82 13.41
C LEU A 66 -22.92 5.32 13.61
N PRO A 67 -22.05 5.68 14.58
CA PRO A 67 -21.67 7.07 14.82
C PRO A 67 -20.82 7.67 13.69
N ILE A 68 -20.39 6.86 12.71
CA ILE A 68 -19.51 7.25 11.62
C ILE A 68 -20.16 6.86 10.29
N ASN A 69 -20.26 7.82 9.37
CA ASN A 69 -20.68 7.55 7.99
C ASN A 69 -19.52 6.94 7.20
N ILE A 70 -19.59 5.63 6.96
CA ILE A 70 -18.54 4.87 6.26
C ILE A 70 -18.30 5.41 4.83
N SER A 71 -19.35 5.82 4.11
CA SER A 71 -19.18 6.38 2.76
C SER A 71 -18.47 7.73 2.77
N SER A 72 -18.75 8.57 3.77
CA SER A 72 -18.04 9.85 3.93
C SER A 72 -16.58 9.65 4.32
N MET A 73 -16.30 8.64 5.15
CA MET A 73 -14.93 8.25 5.49
C MET A 73 -14.15 7.74 4.28
N ASP A 74 -14.76 6.91 3.43
CA ASP A 74 -14.12 6.41 2.20
C ASP A 74 -13.75 7.54 1.24
N ASN A 75 -14.70 8.46 1.01
CA ASN A 75 -14.47 9.64 0.17
C ASN A 75 -13.34 10.52 0.75
N ALA A 76 -13.31 10.70 2.07
CA ALA A 76 -12.24 11.47 2.71
C ALA A 76 -10.85 10.82 2.53
N PHE A 77 -10.78 9.48 2.48
CA PHE A 77 -9.53 8.79 2.17
C PHE A 77 -9.12 8.97 0.70
N GLU A 78 -10.07 8.90 -0.24
CA GLU A 78 -9.81 9.13 -1.67
C GLU A 78 -9.35 10.57 -1.93
N ASP A 79 -9.99 11.55 -1.30
CA ASP A 79 -9.64 12.97 -1.42
C ASP A 79 -8.31 13.30 -0.72
N GLY A 80 -8.03 12.63 0.40
CA GLY A 80 -6.87 12.90 1.25
C GLY A 80 -5.59 12.13 0.89
N LYS A 81 -5.72 11.00 0.18
CA LYS A 81 -4.59 10.12 -0.17
C LYS A 81 -4.65 9.64 -1.62
N GLY A 82 -3.67 10.06 -2.41
CA GLY A 82 -3.45 9.52 -3.76
C GLY A 82 -2.62 8.23 -3.81
N HIS A 83 -1.96 7.85 -2.71
CA HIS A 83 -1.17 6.63 -2.62
C HIS A 83 -1.40 5.98 -1.25
N TYR A 84 -1.34 4.66 -1.22
CA TYR A 84 -1.47 3.85 -0.02
C TYR A 84 -0.18 3.09 0.26
N GLU A 85 0.35 3.25 1.46
CA GLU A 85 1.56 2.60 1.94
C GLU A 85 1.32 1.14 2.34
N MET A 86 2.11 0.22 1.77
CA MET A 86 2.15 -1.19 2.15
C MET A 86 3.59 -1.62 2.44
N ILE A 87 3.74 -2.58 3.36
CA ILE A 87 5.03 -3.17 3.69
C ILE A 87 5.39 -4.21 2.62
N ALA A 88 6.60 -4.12 2.09
CA ALA A 88 7.18 -5.12 1.21
C ALA A 88 8.42 -5.75 1.86
N GLU A 89 8.43 -7.08 1.96
CA GLU A 89 9.53 -7.84 2.58
C GLU A 89 9.97 -9.04 1.73
N ASN A 90 11.27 -9.34 1.69
CA ASN A 90 11.80 -10.56 1.06
C ASN A 90 12.68 -11.40 2.00
N GLY A 91 12.44 -11.27 3.31
CA GLY A 91 13.21 -11.92 4.38
C GLY A 91 14.60 -11.31 4.64
N LYS A 92 15.13 -10.49 3.72
CA LYS A 92 16.40 -9.77 3.89
C LYS A 92 16.21 -8.27 4.01
N ASN A 93 15.32 -7.72 3.19
CA ASN A 93 15.02 -6.31 3.13
C ASN A 93 13.55 -6.09 3.47
N LYS A 94 13.28 -4.97 4.13
CA LYS A 94 11.96 -4.43 4.40
C LYS A 94 11.91 -2.99 3.90
N VAL A 95 10.89 -2.68 3.10
CA VAL A 95 10.66 -1.34 2.53
C VAL A 95 9.17 -1.03 2.56
N VAL A 96 8.82 0.22 2.27
CA VAL A 96 7.43 0.64 2.05
C VAL A 96 7.23 0.87 0.56
N LEU A 97 6.20 0.26 0.00
CA LEU A 97 5.72 0.53 -1.36
C LEU A 97 4.44 1.36 -1.29
N ARG A 98 4.40 2.45 -2.04
CA ARG A 98 3.25 3.35 -2.18
C ARG A 98 2.53 3.03 -3.48
N PHE A 99 1.28 2.66 -3.35
CA PHE A 99 0.44 2.22 -4.45
C PHE A 99 -0.61 3.27 -4.77
N ASN A 100 -0.60 3.77 -6.02
CA ASN A 100 -1.72 4.52 -6.57
C ASN A 100 -2.76 3.51 -7.08
N ILE A 101 -3.79 3.27 -6.26
CA ILE A 101 -4.80 2.25 -6.56
C ILE A 101 -5.66 2.58 -7.79
N ASP A 102 -5.75 3.87 -8.16
CA ASP A 102 -6.49 4.31 -9.35
C ASP A 102 -5.73 4.08 -10.65
N SER A 103 -4.42 3.84 -10.58
CA SER A 103 -3.54 3.72 -11.75
C SER A 103 -3.38 2.29 -12.27
N PHE A 104 -3.85 1.28 -11.54
CA PHE A 104 -3.71 -0.12 -11.95
C PHE A 104 -4.67 -0.48 -13.11
N ARG A 105 -4.12 -0.78 -14.29
CA ARG A 105 -4.89 -1.21 -15.48
C ARG A 105 -5.87 -2.36 -15.23
N ASN A 106 -5.52 -3.28 -14.33
CA ASN A 106 -6.33 -4.46 -14.02
C ASN A 106 -7.27 -4.24 -12.82
N HIS A 107 -7.39 -3.01 -12.31
CA HIS A 107 -8.20 -2.65 -11.15
C HIS A 107 -7.92 -3.54 -9.92
N TYR A 108 -6.65 -3.87 -9.68
CA TYR A 108 -6.26 -4.62 -8.50
C TYR A 108 -6.54 -3.81 -7.24
N THR A 109 -7.23 -4.42 -6.28
CA THR A 109 -7.40 -3.84 -4.95
C THR A 109 -6.14 -4.07 -4.11
N LEU A 110 -5.95 -3.28 -3.05
CA LEU A 110 -4.85 -3.52 -2.09
C LEU A 110 -4.88 -4.95 -1.52
N SER A 111 -6.09 -5.50 -1.32
CA SER A 111 -6.29 -6.89 -0.90
C SER A 111 -5.75 -7.90 -1.90
N ASP A 112 -5.88 -7.63 -3.20
CA ASP A 112 -5.38 -8.50 -4.25
C ASP A 112 -3.85 -8.53 -4.26
N LEU A 113 -3.21 -7.36 -4.09
CA LEU A 113 -1.74 -7.25 -4.05
C LEU A 113 -1.10 -8.11 -2.96
N THR A 114 -1.77 -8.29 -1.81
CA THR A 114 -1.27 -9.16 -0.72
C THR A 114 -1.24 -10.67 -1.08
N LYS A 115 -1.91 -11.08 -2.16
CA LYS A 115 -2.10 -12.48 -2.57
C LYS A 115 -1.44 -12.82 -3.90
N MET A 116 -0.79 -11.85 -4.54
CA MET A 116 -0.19 -12.01 -5.86
C MET A 116 1.32 -12.13 -5.78
N ASP A 117 1.87 -12.91 -6.68
CA ASP A 117 3.31 -13.00 -6.92
C ASP A 117 3.67 -12.08 -8.09
N LEU A 118 3.90 -10.81 -7.77
CA LEU A 118 4.23 -9.77 -8.75
C LEU A 118 5.67 -9.30 -8.55
N THR A 119 6.29 -8.89 -9.64
CA THR A 119 7.47 -8.03 -9.59
C THR A 119 7.01 -6.58 -9.64
N TYR A 120 7.52 -5.77 -8.70
CA TYR A 120 7.23 -4.35 -8.62
C TYR A 120 8.45 -3.54 -9.07
N TYR A 121 8.22 -2.44 -9.75
CA TYR A 121 9.23 -1.45 -10.08
C TYR A 121 8.83 -0.14 -9.44
N GLY A 122 9.74 0.45 -8.66
CA GLY A 122 9.46 1.68 -7.93
C GLY A 122 10.64 2.64 -7.88
N VAL A 123 10.30 3.91 -7.65
CA VAL A 123 11.27 5.01 -7.52
C VAL A 123 11.37 5.41 -6.06
N LEU A 124 12.59 5.62 -5.55
CA LEU A 124 12.79 6.05 -4.17
C LEU A 124 12.22 7.47 -4.00
N VAL A 125 11.27 7.63 -3.07
CA VAL A 125 10.62 8.92 -2.79
C VAL A 125 10.86 9.43 -1.38
N GLY A 126 11.37 8.59 -0.48
CA GLY A 126 11.69 9.01 0.87
C GLY A 126 12.02 7.86 1.82
N GLU A 127 11.93 8.16 3.12
CA GLU A 127 12.14 7.21 4.21
C GLU A 127 11.08 7.45 5.29
N THR A 128 10.67 6.40 5.98
CA THR A 128 9.72 6.47 7.10
C THR A 128 10.10 5.50 8.21
N GLU A 129 9.49 5.63 9.39
CA GLU A 129 9.55 4.64 10.46
C GLU A 129 8.25 3.84 10.46
N GLU A 130 8.32 2.53 10.72
CA GLU A 130 7.17 1.64 10.55
C GLU A 130 5.95 2.04 11.40
N TYR A 131 6.15 2.55 12.62
CA TYR A 131 5.03 3.00 13.47
C TYR A 131 4.32 4.25 12.93
N LEU A 132 4.96 5.04 12.06
CA LEU A 132 4.34 6.21 11.42
C LEU A 132 3.31 5.80 10.35
N LEU A 133 3.24 4.52 10.00
CA LEU A 133 2.19 3.97 9.14
C LEU A 133 0.86 3.79 9.89
N ASP A 134 0.87 3.79 11.23
CA ASP A 134 -0.35 3.81 12.02
C ASP A 134 -1.09 5.13 11.76
N ILE A 135 -2.39 5.07 11.46
CA ILE A 135 -3.20 6.23 11.14
C ILE A 135 -3.15 7.32 12.23
N SER A 136 -3.05 6.92 13.49
CA SER A 136 -3.04 7.83 14.63
C SER A 136 -1.76 8.67 14.65
N ASN A 137 -0.64 8.03 14.29
CA ASN A 137 0.67 8.67 14.24
C ASN A 137 0.83 9.48 12.94
N GLU A 138 0.23 9.03 11.84
CA GLU A 138 0.25 9.77 10.59
C GLU A 138 -0.58 11.07 10.67
N LEU A 139 -1.72 11.04 11.36
CA LEU A 139 -2.54 12.22 11.59
C LEU A 139 -1.91 13.20 12.59
N ASN A 140 -1.11 12.72 13.54
CA ASN A 140 -0.42 13.52 14.55
C ASN A 140 1.10 13.24 14.57
N PRO A 141 1.84 13.59 13.52
CA PRO A 141 3.25 13.21 13.38
C PRO A 141 4.19 13.92 14.38
N ASN A 142 3.67 14.90 15.13
CA ASN A 142 4.42 15.70 16.10
C ASN A 142 4.25 15.24 17.57
N ASP A 143 3.30 14.35 17.88
CA ASP A 143 3.09 13.79 19.23
C ASP A 143 4.06 12.62 19.50
N ASN A 144 5.36 12.89 19.32
CA ASN A 144 6.44 11.92 19.50
C ASN A 144 6.79 11.64 20.97
N ALA A 145 5.86 11.84 21.90
CA ALA A 145 5.96 11.22 23.21
C ALA A 145 5.18 9.90 23.12
N PRO A 146 5.79 8.74 23.46
CA PRO A 146 4.99 7.54 23.65
C PRO A 146 3.94 7.89 24.70
N ASN A 147 2.67 7.93 24.28
CA ASN A 147 1.54 8.22 25.16
C ASN A 147 1.69 7.40 26.44
N GLU A 148 1.87 8.08 27.58
CA GLU A 148 1.91 7.48 28.92
C GLU A 148 0.62 6.69 29.22
N ASP A 149 -0.46 6.89 28.46
CA ASP A 149 -1.72 6.18 28.65
C ASP A 149 -1.74 4.75 28.05
N ILE A 150 -0.71 4.33 27.31
CA ILE A 150 -0.50 2.91 26.93
C ILE A 150 0.38 2.19 27.98
N ALA A 151 0.78 2.85 29.07
CA ALA A 151 1.63 2.29 30.13
C ALA A 151 0.95 1.26 31.06
N ASN A 152 -0.15 0.63 30.65
CA ASN A 152 -0.77 -0.46 31.40
C ASN A 152 -0.39 -1.88 30.93
N ASN A 153 0.45 -2.03 29.89
CA ASN A 153 1.04 -3.32 29.52
C ASN A 153 2.58 -3.24 29.53
N ILE A 154 3.14 -3.21 30.74
CA ILE A 154 4.59 -3.09 31.03
C ILE A 154 5.44 -4.22 30.43
N LYS A 155 4.84 -5.28 29.85
CA LYS A 155 5.59 -6.34 29.15
C LYS A 155 5.90 -6.06 27.67
N ASP A 156 5.18 -5.15 27.01
CA ASP A 156 5.38 -4.88 25.57
C ASP A 156 6.36 -3.72 25.29
N LEU A 157 6.71 -2.96 26.33
CA LEU A 157 7.62 -1.81 26.24
C LEU A 157 9.09 -2.21 26.10
N GLU A 158 9.47 -3.42 26.53
CA GLU A 158 10.84 -3.92 26.37
C GLU A 158 11.14 -4.39 24.94
N GLU A 159 10.12 -4.75 24.15
CA GLU A 159 10.31 -5.13 22.73
C GLU A 159 10.35 -3.94 21.77
N LYS A 160 9.68 -2.82 22.11
CA LYS A 160 9.63 -1.61 21.26
C LYS A 160 10.93 -0.82 21.14
N ASN A 161 11.97 -1.18 21.92
CA ASN A 161 13.30 -0.59 21.80
C ASN A 161 14.21 -1.30 20.78
N LYS A 162 13.71 -2.26 20.00
CA LYS A 162 14.47 -2.87 18.89
C LYS A 162 14.30 -2.06 17.60
N CYS A 163 15.36 -1.31 17.28
CA CYS A 163 15.67 -0.72 15.98
C CYS A 163 14.69 0.34 15.44
N LYS A 164 15.06 1.61 15.61
CA LYS A 164 14.62 2.73 14.76
C LYS A 164 15.19 2.58 13.34
N THR A 165 14.91 1.45 12.67
CA THR A 165 15.34 1.24 11.30
C THR A 165 14.39 2.00 10.40
N LYS A 166 14.90 3.07 9.79
CA LYS A 166 14.17 3.77 8.74
C LYS A 166 13.96 2.83 7.56
N LEU A 167 12.72 2.73 7.09
CA LEU A 167 12.34 2.01 5.89
C LEU A 167 12.36 2.98 4.72
N LYS A 168 13.02 2.57 3.63
CA LYS A 168 12.92 3.32 2.37
C LYS A 168 11.51 3.20 1.80
N VAL A 169 11.02 4.29 1.21
CA VAL A 169 9.69 4.41 0.64
C VAL A 169 9.82 4.57 -0.87
N TYR A 170 9.07 3.76 -1.61
CA TYR A 170 9.09 3.76 -3.07
C TYR A 170 7.69 3.94 -3.65
N ASP A 171 7.53 4.85 -4.61
CA ASP A 171 6.30 4.92 -5.40
C ASP A 171 6.36 3.85 -6.49
N VAL A 172 5.36 2.98 -6.52
CA VAL A 172 5.28 1.90 -7.52
C VAL A 172 4.76 2.47 -8.82
N ILE A 173 5.58 2.36 -9.86
CA ILE A 173 5.26 2.82 -11.22
C ILE A 173 4.76 1.69 -12.12
N LEU A 174 5.15 0.45 -11.82
CA LEU A 174 4.76 -0.73 -12.58
C LEU A 174 4.73 -1.96 -11.67
N ALA A 175 3.74 -2.83 -11.88
CA ALA A 175 3.68 -4.15 -11.28
C ALA A 175 3.19 -5.18 -12.30
N GLY A 176 3.76 -6.38 -12.30
CA GLY A 176 3.33 -7.42 -13.22
C GLY A 176 3.95 -8.78 -12.94
N ILE A 177 3.39 -9.80 -13.60
CA ILE A 177 3.94 -11.16 -13.61
C ILE A 177 4.95 -11.21 -14.76
N ILE A 178 6.23 -11.40 -14.43
CA ILE A 178 7.30 -11.51 -15.43
C ILE A 178 7.49 -12.97 -15.88
N HIS A 179 6.96 -13.93 -15.12
CA HIS A 179 7.02 -15.36 -15.43
C HIS A 179 5.64 -15.92 -15.75
N GLY A 180 5.26 -15.85 -17.03
CA GLY A 180 4.05 -16.45 -17.58
C GLY A 180 4.27 -16.94 -19.00
#